data_AF-A0A964KJF8-F1
#
_entry.id   AF-A0A964KJF8-F1
#
_cell.length_a   1.000
_cell.length_b   1.000
_cell.length_c   1.000
_cell.angle_alpha   90.00
_cell.angle_beta   90.00
_cell.angle_gamma   90.00
#
_symmetry.space_group_name_H-M   'P 1'
#
loop_
_entity.id
_entity.type
_entity.pdbx_description
1 polymer ?
#
loop_
_entity_poly.entity_id
_entity_poly.type
_entity_poly.pdbx_seq_one_letter_code
_entity_poly.pdbx_strand_id
1 'polypeptide(L)' 'MVPAGTPKPVVDRLSTLFTKIATSEETKNFLQRTATDPLPGGAEAMAALLRADHERWGRYVKLAKIEPQ' A
#
# COMPACT_ATOMS: atom_id res chain seq x y z
N MET A 1 0.24 1.20 6.67
CA MET A 1 -0.76 0.83 7.68
C MET A 1 -0.40 1.50 9.00
N VAL A 2 -1.35 1.59 9.93
CA VAL A 2 -1.14 2.11 11.30
C VAL A 2 -1.78 1.13 12.30
N PRO A 3 -1.46 1.18 13.60
CA PRO A 3 -2.13 0.35 14.61
C PRO A 3 -3.65 0.51 14.61
N ALA A 4 -4.37 -0.56 14.94
CA ALA A 4 -5.81 -0.50 15.15
C ALA A 4 -6.15 0.52 16.25
N GLY A 5 -7.20 1.32 16.03
CA GLY A 5 -7.61 2.38 16.95
C GLY A 5 -6.82 3.68 16.83
N THR A 6 -5.88 3.80 15.89
CA THR A 6 -5.23 5.09 15.60
C THR A 6 -6.30 6.15 15.25
N PRO A 7 -6.34 7.31 15.92
CA PRO A 7 -7.37 8.32 15.68
C PRO A 7 -7.40 8.78 14.23
N LYS A 8 -8.60 8.92 13.66
CA LYS A 8 -8.82 9.34 12.27
C LYS A 8 -8.01 10.58 11.85
N PRO A 9 -7.92 11.67 12.66
CA PRO A 9 -7.14 12.84 12.27
C PRO A 9 -5.65 12.55 12.06
N VAL A 10 -5.08 11.60 12.79
CA VAL A 10 -3.68 11.18 12.64
C VAL A 10 -3.51 10.38 11.35
N VAL A 11 -4.44 9.46 11.07
CA VAL A 11 -4.45 8.68 9.82
C VAL A 11 -4.56 9.59 8.61
N ASP A 12 -5.48 10.55 8.65
CA ASP A 12 -5.72 11.49 7.57
C ASP A 12 -4.48 12.35 7.32
N ARG A 13 -3.85 12.88 8.38
CA ARG A 13 -2.59 13.65 8.28
C ARG A 13 -1.47 12.85 7.62
N LEU A 14 -1.26 11.61 8.06
CA LEU A 14 -0.24 10.74 7.47
C LEU A 14 -0.55 10.44 6.01
N SER A 15 -1.79 10.10 5.69
CA SER A 15 -2.23 9.84 4.31
C SER A 15 -1.95 11.02 3.38
N THR A 16 -2.26 12.26 3.81
CA THR A 16 -1.95 13.47 3.05
C THR A 16 -0.46 13.64 2.82
N LEU A 17 0.37 13.48 3.86
CA LEU A 17 1.83 13.64 3.74
C LEU A 17 2.43 12.61 2.79
N PHE A 18 2.07 11.33 2.94
CA PHE A 18 2.57 10.27 2.06
C PHE A 18 2.10 10.46 0.62
N THR A 19 0.85 10.89 0.40
CA THR A 19 0.36 11.19 -0.94
C THR A 19 1.19 12.29 -1.59
N LYS A 20 1.46 13.39 -0.86
CA LYS A 20 2.28 14.49 -1.37
C LYS A 20 3.69 14.02 -1.76
N ILE A 21 4.32 13.21 -0.92
CA ILE A 21 5.66 12.65 -1.18
C ILE A 21 5.61 11.75 -2.43
N ALA A 22 4.68 10.79 -2.48
CA ALA A 22 4.56 9.85 -3.59
C ALA A 22 4.28 10.53 -4.95
N THR A 23 3.63 11.71 -4.95
CA THR A 23 3.38 12.50 -6.16
C THR A 23 4.49 13.47 -6.53
N SER A 24 5.54 13.60 -5.71
CA SER A 24 6.64 14.53 -6.00
C SER A 24 7.55 13.99 -7.12
N GLU A 25 8.04 14.89 -7.98
CA GLU A 25 9.00 14.53 -9.04
C GLU A 25 10.29 13.94 -8.47
N GLU A 26 10.78 14.50 -7.36
CA GLU A 26 11.95 14.00 -6.65
C GLU A 26 11.78 12.52 -6.27
N THR A 27 10.65 12.18 -5.63
CA THR A 27 10.38 10.79 -5.23
C THR A 27 10.18 9.89 -6.45
N LYS A 28 9.49 10.35 -7.49
CA LYS A 28 9.32 9.59 -8.73
C LYS A 28 10.67 9.27 -9.37
N ASN A 29 11.54 10.27 -9.53
CA ASN A 29 12.87 10.09 -10.10
C ASN A 29 13.75 9.18 -9.25
N PHE A 30 13.62 9.25 -7.92
CA PHE A 30 14.33 8.37 -7.01
C PHE A 30 13.89 6.91 -7.16
N LEU A 31 12.59 6.63 -7.11
CA LEU A 31 12.03 5.27 -7.20
C LEU A 31 12.29 4.62 -8.57
N GLN A 32 12.32 5.41 -9.65
CA GLN A 32 12.64 4.91 -10.99
C GLN A 32 14.06 4.32 -11.09
N ARG A 33 15.02 4.77 -10.26
CA ARG A 33 16.38 4.20 -10.22
C ARG A 33 16.40 2.76 -9.75
N THR A 34 15.38 2.34 -9.00
CA THR A 34 15.21 0.99 -8.48
C THR A 34 14.03 0.26 -9.12
N ALA A 35 13.63 0.67 -10.33
CA ALA A 35 12.51 0.09 -11.07
C ALA A 35 11.22 0.00 -10.22
N THR A 36 10.98 1.01 -9.38
CA THR A 36 9.82 1.08 -8.49
C THR A 36 8.90 2.20 -8.93
N ASP A 37 7.61 1.91 -9.03
CA ASP A 37 6.60 2.92 -9.32
C ASP A 37 5.99 3.46 -8.02
N PRO A 38 5.78 4.79 -7.89
CA PRO A 38 5.03 5.33 -6.78
C PRO A 38 3.57 4.87 -6.84
N LEU A 39 2.99 4.56 -5.68
CA LEU A 39 1.57 4.24 -5.54
C LEU A 39 0.83 5.41 -4.88
N PRO A 40 0.30 6.37 -5.66
CA PRO A 40 -0.59 7.40 -5.13
C PRO A 40 -1.98 6.83 -4.84
N GLY A 41 -2.74 7.47 -3.93
CA GLY A 41 -4.14 7.09 -3.65
C GLY A 41 -4.53 7.08 -2.16
N GLY A 42 -3.58 7.28 -1.26
CA GLY A 42 -3.85 7.45 0.18
C GLY A 42 -4.34 6.19 0.89
N ALA A 43 -4.88 6.38 2.11
CA ALA A 43 -5.25 5.29 3.00
C ALA A 43 -6.35 4.36 2.45
N GLU A 44 -7.38 4.91 1.79
CA GLU A 44 -8.49 4.11 1.24
C GLU A 44 -8.04 3.22 0.06
N ALA A 45 -7.25 3.77 -0.88
CA ALA A 45 -6.73 2.99 -2.00
C ALA A 45 -5.81 1.87 -1.51
N MET A 46 -4.95 2.15 -0.52
CA MET A 46 -4.12 1.13 0.12
C MET A 46 -4.97 0.03 0.79
N ALA A 47 -6.03 0.40 1.51
CA ALA A 47 -6.91 -0.57 2.15
C ALA A 47 -7.65 -1.45 1.12
N ALA A 48 -8.09 -0.85 0.00
CA ALA A 48 -8.72 -1.58 -1.10
C ALA A 48 -7.73 -2.56 -1.76
N LEU A 49 -6.50 -2.13 -2.03
CA LEU A 49 -5.44 -2.97 -2.59
C LEU A 49 -5.18 -4.18 -1.70
N LEU A 50 -4.96 -3.98 -0.40
CA LEU A 50 -4.67 -5.05 0.54
C LEU A 50 -5.81 -6.08 0.62
N ARG A 51 -7.07 -5.64 0.60
CA ARG A 51 -8.23 -6.56 0.57
C ARG A 51 -8.24 -7.40 -0.71
N ALA A 52 -8.08 -6.76 -1.86
CA ALA A 52 -8.08 -7.45 -3.15
C ALA A 52 -6.91 -8.44 -3.28
N ASP A 53 -5.72 -8.03 -2.83
CA ASP A 53 -4.52 -8.87 -2.85
C ASP A 53 -4.64 -10.05 -1.89
N HIS A 54 -5.14 -9.82 -0.68
CA HIS A 54 -5.35 -10.91 0.28
C HIS A 54 -6.27 -12.00 -0.29
N GLU A 55 -7.38 -11.60 -0.92
CA GLU A 55 -8.29 -12.55 -1.55
C GLU A 55 -7.62 -13.28 -2.72
N ARG A 56 -6.96 -12.54 -3.62
CA ARG A 56 -6.31 -13.09 -4.81
C ARG A 56 -5.21 -14.08 -4.46
N TRP A 57 -4.28 -13.67 -3.60
CA TRP A 57 -3.18 -14.53 -3.18
C TRP A 57 -3.66 -15.72 -2.37
N GLY A 58 -4.68 -15.53 -1.52
CA GLY A 58 -5.32 -16.63 -0.80
C GLY A 58 -5.87 -17.72 -1.74
N ARG A 59 -6.48 -17.34 -2.87
CA ARG A 59 -6.91 -18.30 -3.89
C ARG A 59 -5.73 -19.03 -4.54
N TYR A 60 -4.66 -18.30 -4.91
CA TYR A 60 -3.51 -18.90 -5.57
C TYR A 60 -2.73 -19.87 -4.68
N VAL A 61 -2.54 -19.53 -3.40
CA VAL A 61 -1.91 -20.42 -2.41
C VAL A 61 -2.67 -21.74 -2.31
N LYS A 62 -4.00 -21.70 -2.21
CA LYS A 62 -4.85 -22.90 -2.17
C LYS A 62 -4.75 -23.72 -3.46
N LEU A 63 -4.81 -23.06 -4.61
CA LEU A 63 -4.72 -23.72 -5.93
C LEU A 63 -3.37 -24.44 -6.10
N ALA A 64 -2.29 -23.78 -5.68
CA ALA A 64 -0.92 -24.29 -5.78
C ALA A 64 -0.56 -25.29 -4.67
N LYS A 65 -1.45 -25.55 -3.70
CA LYS A 65 -1.21 -26.43 -2.55
C LYS A 65 0.05 -26.05 -1.76
N ILE A 66 0.31 -24.74 -1.60
CA ILE A 66 1.44 -24.25 -0.83
C ILE A 66 1.11 -24.35 0.66
N GLU A 67 1.96 -25.04 1.42
CA GLU A 67 1.81 -25.19 2.86
C GLU A 67 2.53 -24.07 3.63
N PRO A 68 1.95 -23.55 4.73
CA PRO A 68 2.66 -22.67 5.65
C PRO A 68 3.94 -23.32 6.17
N GLN A 69 5.00 -22.53 6.34
CA GLN A 69 6.25 -22.98 6.99
C GLN A 69 6.20 -22.71 8.49
#